data_AF-A0A967HQV4-F1
#
_entry.id   AF-A0A967HQV4-F1
#
_cell.length_a   1.000
_cell.length_b   1.000
_cell.length_c   1.000
_cell.angle_alpha   90.00
_cell.angle_beta   90.00
_cell.angle_gamma   90.00
#
_symmetry.space_group_name_H-M   'P 1'
#
loop_
_entity.id
_entity.type
_entity.pdbx_description
1 polymer ?
#
loop_
_entity_poly.entity_id
_entity_poly.type
_entity_poly.pdbx_seq_one_letter_code
_entity_poly.pdbx_strand_id
1 'polypeptide(L)'
;IRFLGPIGVLGVLAIAIVFASLNGGQRVTLDLGLFVLHGVPVTLVAFGGLFAGMLVMLVAGIRTDLKVRQILRQRLAEEDREERELHDETQRDLFDPAPPTPALPEPSTDEPGGPMA
;
A
#
# COMPACT_ATOMS: atom_id res chain seq x y z
N ILE A 1 -22.37 -5.00 5.47
CA ILE A 1 -21.35 -5.68 4.63
C ILE A 1 -20.48 -6.69 5.44
N ARG A 2 -20.37 -6.60 6.78
CA ARG A 2 -19.54 -7.51 7.60
C ARG A 2 -19.89 -9.01 7.52
N PHE A 3 -21.14 -9.35 7.24
CA PHE A 3 -21.58 -10.75 7.14
C PHE A 3 -21.43 -11.36 5.73
N LEU A 4 -21.11 -10.55 4.71
CA LEU A 4 -21.04 -11.02 3.33
C LEU A 4 -19.88 -12.03 3.13
N GLY A 5 -18.76 -11.81 3.82
CA GLY A 5 -17.63 -12.75 3.83
C GLY A 5 -17.99 -14.12 4.41
N PRO A 6 -18.44 -14.21 5.68
CA PRO A 6 -18.84 -15.49 6.29
C PRO A 6 -19.95 -16.21 5.52
N ILE A 7 -20.96 -15.49 5.02
CA ILE A 7 -22.05 -16.09 4.23
C ILE A 7 -21.51 -16.68 2.93
N GLY A 8 -20.61 -15.98 2.24
CA GLY A 8 -19.96 -16.51 1.03
C GLY A 8 -19.17 -17.78 1.31
N VAL A 9 -18.40 -17.81 2.41
CA VAL A 9 -17.63 -19.00 2.82
C VAL A 9 -18.55 -20.18 3.12
N LEU A 10 -19.62 -19.95 3.89
CA LEU A 10 -20.61 -20.98 4.21
C LEU A 10 -21.32 -21.51 2.96
N GLY A 11 -21.65 -20.62 2.02
CA GLY A 11 -22.25 -21.00 0.74
C GLY A 11 -21.34 -21.90 -0.09
N VAL A 12 -20.07 -21.51 -0.25
CA VAL A 12 -19.07 -22.32 -0.95
C VAL A 12 -18.88 -23.68 -0.26
N LEU A 13 -18.82 -23.70 1.08
CA LEU A 13 -18.69 -24.93 1.85
C LEU A 13 -19.89 -25.87 1.66
N ALA A 14 -21.11 -25.33 1.72
CA ALA A 14 -22.33 -26.13 1.50
C ALA A 14 -22.35 -26.75 0.10
N ILE A 15 -22.01 -25.97 -0.93
CA ILE A 15 -21.91 -26.46 -2.31
C ILE A 15 -20.84 -27.56 -2.42
N ALA A 16 -19.67 -27.36 -1.79
CA ALA A 16 -18.59 -28.34 -1.81
C ALA A 16 -19.00 -29.68 -1.17
N ILE A 17 -19.72 -29.63 -0.04
CA ILE A 17 -20.24 -30.84 0.63
C ILE A 17 -21.24 -31.57 -0.26
N VAL A 18 -22.20 -30.86 -0.83
CA VAL A 18 -23.21 -31.45 -1.75
C VAL A 18 -22.54 -32.03 -2.98
N PHE A 19 -21.59 -31.32 -3.58
CA PHE A 19 -20.84 -31.82 -4.72
C PHE A 19 -20.08 -33.11 -4.36
N ALA A 20 -19.38 -33.11 -3.22
CA ALA A 20 -18.62 -34.27 -2.76
C ALA A 20 -19.51 -35.47 -2.43
N SER A 21 -20.67 -35.26 -1.83
CA SER A 21 -21.60 -36.35 -1.49
C SER A 21 -22.21 -36.99 -2.75
N LEU A 22 -22.54 -36.19 -3.76
CA LEU A 22 -23.12 -36.67 -5.02
C LEU A 22 -22.07 -37.34 -5.92
N ASN A 23 -20.81 -36.89 -5.88
CA ASN A 23 -19.77 -37.32 -6.82
C ASN A 23 -18.68 -38.20 -6.18
N GLY A 24 -18.78 -38.52 -4.88
CA GLY A 24 -17.72 -39.19 -4.13
C GLY A 24 -17.32 -40.57 -4.67
N GLY A 25 -18.25 -41.30 -5.29
CA GLY A 25 -17.98 -42.58 -5.94
C GLY A 25 -17.63 -42.49 -7.43
N GLN A 26 -17.79 -41.31 -8.03
CA GLN A 26 -17.62 -41.14 -9.48
C GLN A 26 -16.14 -41.08 -9.83
N ARG A 27 -15.72 -41.96 -10.75
CA ARG A 27 -14.36 -42.01 -11.27
C ARG A 27 -14.37 -41.69 -12.75
N VAL A 28 -13.39 -40.89 -13.19
CA VAL A 28 -13.24 -40.46 -14.57
C VAL A 28 -11.85 -40.78 -15.09
N THR A 29 -11.73 -40.90 -16.41
CA THR A 29 -10.44 -40.84 -17.08
C THR A 29 -10.11 -39.37 -17.31
N LEU A 30 -9.00 -38.91 -16.75
CA LEU A 30 -8.52 -37.55 -16.88
C LEU A 30 -7.40 -37.51 -17.91
N ASP A 31 -7.64 -36.86 -19.04
CA ASP A 31 -6.63 -36.57 -20.04
C ASP A 31 -6.14 -35.13 -19.87
N LEU A 32 -4.87 -34.98 -19.50
CA LEU A 32 -4.18 -33.70 -19.31
C LEU A 32 -3.43 -33.26 -20.59
N GLY A 33 -3.65 -33.95 -21.72
CA GLY A 33 -2.95 -33.75 -22.98
C GLY A 33 -1.59 -34.44 -23.04
N LEU A 34 -0.77 -34.31 -21.99
CA LEU A 34 0.54 -34.99 -21.88
C LEU A 34 0.47 -36.31 -21.11
N PHE A 35 -0.53 -36.46 -20.25
CA PHE A 35 -0.70 -37.61 -19.36
C PHE A 35 -2.18 -37.98 -19.28
N VAL A 36 -2.46 -39.28 -19.29
CA VAL A 36 -3.79 -39.82 -19.10
C VAL A 36 -3.83 -40.60 -17.80
N LEU A 37 -4.72 -40.20 -16.89
CA LEU A 37 -4.92 -40.86 -15.61
C LEU A 37 -6.28 -41.55 -15.59
N HIS A 38 -6.29 -42.85 -15.37
CA HIS A 38 -7.52 -43.64 -15.34
C HIS A 38 -8.09 -43.78 -13.93
N GLY A 39 -9.41 -43.69 -13.82
CA GLY A 39 -10.13 -43.98 -12.58
C GLY A 39 -9.94 -42.93 -11.49
N VAL A 40 -9.65 -41.68 -11.84
CA VAL A 40 -9.44 -40.59 -10.89
C VAL A 40 -10.79 -40.17 -10.30
N PRO A 41 -10.93 -40.05 -8.97
CA PRO A 41 -12.15 -39.55 -8.35
C PRO A 41 -12.47 -38.14 -8.83
N VAL A 42 -13.72 -37.89 -9.25
CA VAL A 42 -14.15 -36.56 -9.75
C VAL A 42 -13.95 -35.47 -8.70
N THR A 43 -14.16 -35.80 -7.42
CA THR A 43 -13.90 -34.90 -6.31
C THR A 43 -12.44 -34.44 -6.26
N LEU A 44 -11.49 -35.37 -6.45
CA LEU A 44 -10.07 -35.05 -6.50
C LEU A 44 -9.74 -34.13 -7.68
N VAL A 45 -10.31 -34.39 -8.86
CA VAL A 45 -10.11 -33.53 -10.04
C VAL A 45 -10.65 -32.12 -9.79
N ALA A 46 -11.88 -32.00 -9.29
CA ALA A 46 -12.52 -30.71 -9.06
C ALA A 46 -11.81 -29.89 -7.98
N PHE A 47 -11.57 -30.47 -6.80
CA PHE A 47 -10.89 -29.76 -5.72
C PHE A 47 -9.41 -29.51 -6.04
N GLY A 48 -8.74 -30.46 -6.70
CA GLY A 48 -7.37 -30.30 -7.16
C GLY A 48 -7.24 -29.15 -8.16
N GLY A 49 -8.15 -29.06 -9.13
CA GLY A 49 -8.20 -27.97 -10.11
C GLY A 49 -8.49 -26.62 -9.46
N LEU A 50 -9.46 -26.56 -8.55
CA LEU A 50 -9.77 -25.34 -7.77
C LEU A 50 -8.54 -24.87 -6.97
N PHE A 51 -7.89 -25.79 -6.26
CA PHE A 51 -6.70 -25.49 -5.47
C PHE A 51 -5.54 -25.01 -6.34
N ALA A 52 -5.27 -25.70 -7.45
CA ALA A 52 -4.26 -25.28 -8.42
C ALA A 52 -4.55 -23.88 -8.98
N GLY A 53 -5.81 -23.59 -9.34
CA GLY A 53 -6.24 -22.27 -9.81
C GLY A 53 -5.99 -21.17 -8.77
N MET A 54 -6.35 -21.42 -7.51
CA MET A 54 -6.06 -20.47 -6.41
C MET A 54 -4.55 -20.26 -6.24
N LEU A 55 -3.74 -21.31 -6.32
CA LEU A 55 -2.29 -21.21 -6.21
C LEU A 55 -1.69 -20.40 -7.36
N VAL A 56 -2.15 -20.63 -8.60
CA VAL A 56 -1.73 -19.86 -9.77
C VAL A 56 -2.06 -18.38 -9.59
N MET A 57 -3.30 -18.06 -9.19
CA MET A 57 -3.70 -16.68 -8.91
C MET A 57 -2.85 -16.04 -7.81
N LEU A 58 -2.54 -16.78 -6.74
CA LEU A 58 -1.68 -16.31 -5.65
C LEU A 58 -0.26 -15.99 -6.16
N VAL A 59 0.37 -16.93 -6.88
CA VAL A 59 1.74 -16.75 -7.38
C VAL A 59 1.82 -15.61 -8.40
N ALA A 60 0.84 -15.51 -9.30
CA ALA A 60 0.76 -14.41 -10.28
C ALA A 60 0.52 -13.04 -9.59
N GLY A 61 -0.34 -13.03 -8.56
CA GLY A 61 -0.64 -11.85 -7.77
C GLY A 61 0.55 -11.34 -6.98
N ILE A 62 1.31 -12.22 -6.33
CA ILE A 62 2.47 -11.85 -5.51
C ILE A 62 3.52 -11.07 -6.31
N ARG A 63 3.87 -11.53 -7.52
CA ARG A 63 4.88 -10.84 -8.34
C ARG A 63 4.44 -9.42 -8.73
N THR A 64 3.15 -9.27 -9.01
CA THR A 64 2.57 -7.98 -9.40
C THR A 64 2.47 -7.05 -8.18
N ASP A 65 1.98 -7.56 -7.04
CA ASP A 65 1.83 -6.79 -5.80
C ASP A 65 3.18 -6.29 -5.26
N LEU A 66 4.22 -7.14 -5.28
CA LEU A 66 5.57 -6.77 -4.84
C LEU A 66 6.17 -5.66 -5.72
N LYS A 67 5.97 -5.74 -7.04
CA LYS A 67 6.46 -4.71 -7.98
C LYS A 67 5.75 -3.37 -7.74
N VAL A 68 4.44 -3.38 -7.53
CA VAL A 68 3.66 -2.16 -7.25
C VAL A 68 4.10 -1.53 -5.94
N ARG A 69 4.27 -2.32 -4.87
CA ARG A 69 4.76 -1.81 -3.57
C ARG A 69 6.16 -1.22 -3.67
N GLN A 70 7.05 -1.83 -4.46
CA GLN A 70 8.39 -1.30 -4.67
C GLN A 70 8.36 0.04 -5.41
N ILE A 71 7.54 0.16 -6.46
CA ILE A 71 7.37 1.42 -7.21
C ILE A 71 6.78 2.51 -6.32
N LEU A 72 5.73 2.21 -5.56
CA LEU A 72 5.14 3.16 -4.62
C LEU A 72 6.15 3.63 -3.57
N ARG A 73 6.96 2.71 -3.03
CA ARG A 73 7.98 3.06 -2.03
C ARG A 73 9.11 3.90 -2.62
N GLN A 74 9.49 3.68 -3.87
CA GLN A 74 10.47 4.53 -4.56
C GLN A 74 9.93 5.95 -4.75
N ARG A 75 8.68 6.09 -5.21
CA ARG A 75 8.03 7.40 -5.37
C ARG A 75 7.91 8.16 -4.06
N LEU A 76 7.47 7.48 -2.99
CA LEU A 76 7.40 8.07 -1.66
C LEU A 76 8.78 8.54 -1.18
N ALA A 77 9.86 7.79 -1.45
CA ALA A 77 11.21 8.18 -1.05
C ALA A 77 11.79 9.34 -1.88
N GLU A 78 11.30 9.54 -3.11
CA GLU A 78 11.60 10.71 -3.95
C GLU A 78 10.86 11.95 -3.40
N GLU A 79 9.56 11.81 -3.11
CA GLU A 79 8.72 12.88 -2.52
C GLU A 79 9.22 13.31 -1.12
N ASP A 80 9.58 12.36 -0.25
CA ASP A 80 10.14 12.65 1.09
C ASP A 80 11.44 13.45 1.02
N ARG A 81 12.23 13.29 -0.05
CA ARG A 81 13.47 14.07 -0.26
C ARG A 81 13.17 15.48 -0.73
N GLU A 82 12.29 15.62 -1.71
CA GLU A 82 11.86 16.93 -2.20
C GLU A 82 11.21 17.74 -1.05
N GLU A 83 10.36 17.11 -0.22
CA GLU A 83 9.74 17.80 0.92
C GLU A 83 10.75 18.19 2.00
N ARG A 84 11.76 17.35 2.28
CA ARG A 84 12.85 17.69 3.22
C ARG A 84 13.72 18.85 2.72
N GLU A 85 14.04 18.87 1.43
CA GLU A 85 14.82 19.95 0.82
C GLU A 85 14.05 21.28 0.87
N LEU A 86 12.75 21.26 0.58
CA LEU A 86 11.88 22.44 0.70
C LEU A 86 11.72 22.93 2.16
N HIS A 87 11.62 22.02 3.12
CA HIS A 87 11.48 22.37 4.54
C HIS A 87 12.77 22.98 5.11
N ASP A 88 13.95 22.48 4.73
CA ASP A 88 15.24 23.02 5.19
C ASP A 88 15.50 24.45 4.67
N GLU A 89 15.17 24.74 3.40
CA GLU A 89 15.27 26.10 2.86
C GLU A 89 14.31 27.07 3.55
N THR A 90 13.06 26.65 3.79
CA THR A 90 12.04 27.52 4.40
C THR A 90 12.31 27.78 5.89
N GLN A 91 12.94 26.84 6.60
CA GLN A 91 13.31 27.03 8.01
C GLN A 91 14.54 27.92 8.21
N ARG A 92 15.51 27.87 7.29
CA ARG A 92 16.72 28.71 7.36
C ARG A 92 16.37 30.20 7.35
N ASP A 93 15.38 30.58 6.56
CA ASP A 93 14.91 31.96 6.41
C ASP A 93 14.17 32.49 7.66
N LEU A 94 13.67 31.61 8.54
CA LEU A 94 13.01 31.99 9.79
C LEU A 94 13.99 32.25 10.95
N PHE A 95 15.22 31.74 10.86
CA PHE A 95 16.24 31.85 11.90
C PHE A 95 17.45 32.69 11.52
N ASP A 96 17.54 33.20 10.29
CA ASP A 96 18.56 34.20 9.94
C ASP A 96 18.19 35.56 10.57
N PRO A 97 18.96 36.06 11.55
CA PRO A 97 18.69 37.36 12.13
C PRO A 97 18.91 38.42 11.04
N ALA A 98 17.87 39.23 10.78
CA ALA A 98 17.98 40.40 9.91
C ALA A 98 19.26 41.18 10.27
N PRO A 99 20.05 41.64 9.27
CA PRO A 99 21.29 42.35 9.54
C PRO A 99 21.01 43.52 10.49
N PRO A 100 21.89 43.79 11.47
CA PRO A 100 21.62 44.77 12.51
C PRO A 100 21.27 46.10 11.85
N THR A 101 20.02 46.56 12.06
CA THR A 101 19.59 47.89 11.68
C THR A 101 20.61 48.87 12.25
N PRO A 102 21.31 49.67 11.42
CA PRO A 102 22.32 50.60 11.93
C PRO A 102 21.64 51.50 12.95
N ALA A 103 22.17 51.50 14.17
CA ALA A 103 21.64 52.29 15.27
C ALA A 103 21.46 53.73 14.79
N LEU A 104 20.22 54.24 14.89
CA LEU A 104 19.95 55.64 14.62
C LEU A 104 20.84 56.47 15.56
N PRO A 105 21.51 57.53 15.06
CA PRO A 105 22.36 58.36 15.89
C PRO A 105 21.53 58.95 17.04
N GLU A 106 22.00 58.78 18.27
CA GLU A 106 21.33 59.32 19.44
C GLU A 106 21.21 60.85 19.34
N PRO A 107 20.07 61.44 19.74
CA PRO A 107 19.89 62.88 19.68
C PRO A 107 20.90 63.57 20.61
N SER A 108 21.74 64.43 20.03
CA SER A 108 22.70 65.25 20.77
C SER A 108 21.98 66.20 21.72
N THR A 109 22.20 66.02 23.03
CA THR A 109 21.80 66.97 24.06
C THR A 109 22.77 68.16 24.04
N ASP A 110 22.50 69.15 23.18
CA ASP A 110 23.14 70.46 23.27
C ASP A 110 22.15 71.54 22.81
N GLU A 111 21.38 72.05 23.78
CA GLU A 111 20.65 73.31 23.69
C GLU A 111 20.80 74.03 25.04
N PRO A 112 21.61 75.09 25.14
CA PRO A 112 21.62 75.98 26.29
C PRO A 112 20.77 77.22 26.00
N GLY A 113 19.68 77.42 26.76
CA GLY A 113 18.91 78.67 26.65
C GLY A 113 17.65 78.68 27.50
N GLY A 114 17.78 79.03 28.78
CA GLY A 114 16.66 79.26 29.70
C GLY A 114 15.76 80.46 29.30
N PRO A 115 14.60 80.60 29.96
CA PRO A 115 13.57 81.55 29.56
C PRO A 115 13.96 83.00 29.90
N MET A 116 13.69 83.91 28.96
CA MET A 116 13.60 85.36 29.23
C MET A 116 12.12 85.73 29.33
N ALA A 117 11.75 86.20 30.53
CA ALA A 117 10.65 87.08 30.93
C ALA A 117 9.27 86.92 30.25
#